data_AF-A0ABD3R910-F1
#
_entry.id   AF-A0ABD3R910-F1
#
_cell.length_a   1.000
_cell.length_b   1.000
_cell.length_c   1.000
_cell.angle_alpha   90.00
_cell.angle_beta   90.00
_cell.angle_gamma   90.00
#
_symmetry.space_group_name_H-M   'P 1'
#
loop_
_entity.id
_entity.type
_entity.pdbx_description
1 polymer ?
#
loop_
_entity_poly.entity_id
_entity_poly.type
_entity_poly.pdbx_seq_one_letter_code
_entity_poly.pdbx_strand_id
1 'polypeptide(L)'
;MTAMTTSRRTIVEALQYREARQSIVSSYVLTDTSPPSRINAVWRQKVIHWYFTVVAALRRQHAASSAASPGSSSSDVNPFDRTMVHVSASLLDGYLASLSGERAMRYKRRAAYQLLATTCLLLGMRLARHESIKEDLVSTDGGGGLKRAKTHRTNMNDAINEASTAAATRVAIPTAATILRISAAPMSITERHVLAMVNELTGSRSFPRSGGVVTALDYVRALSSSFPSSGYTDEEEDLPVSLGPDGAEEARRLADLALVDSTYPPLRPAVLACAVISLVLSKSSSSSDVVRRCVHRSVLGRLADDPELVRAACKAESHLRVLRSEPPSRDARRAIIAPPTSHLIPLEDD
;
A
#
# COMPACT_ATOMS: atom_id res chain seq x y z
N MET A 1 -4.15 -35.89 10.85
CA MET A 1 -4.67 -34.75 10.07
C MET A 1 -3.65 -33.63 10.16
N THR A 2 -2.92 -33.38 9.08
CA THR A 2 -1.93 -32.30 8.97
C THR A 2 -2.64 -31.05 8.46
N ALA A 3 -2.55 -29.96 9.21
CA ALA A 3 -2.97 -28.65 8.73
C ALA A 3 -2.19 -28.34 7.43
N MET A 4 -2.90 -27.97 6.36
CA MET A 4 -2.24 -27.44 5.16
C MET A 4 -1.59 -26.10 5.53
N THR A 5 -0.33 -26.13 5.92
CA THR A 5 0.50 -24.94 6.05
C THR A 5 0.77 -24.41 4.64
N THR A 6 0.07 -23.34 4.25
CA THR A 6 0.36 -22.64 3.00
C THR A 6 1.83 -22.20 3.02
N SER A 7 2.64 -22.74 2.10
CA SER A 7 4.06 -22.40 2.02
C SER A 7 4.25 -20.92 1.68
N ARG A 8 5.28 -20.28 2.26
CA ARG A 8 5.69 -18.90 1.95
C ARG A 8 5.82 -18.65 0.45
N ARG A 9 6.36 -19.64 -0.28
CA ARG A 9 6.51 -19.60 -1.74
C ARG A 9 5.17 -19.41 -2.45
N THR A 10 4.14 -20.13 -2.03
CA THR A 10 2.79 -20.04 -2.60
C THR A 10 2.16 -18.67 -2.36
N ILE A 11 2.42 -18.06 -1.20
CA ILE A 11 1.93 -16.69 -0.88
C ILE A 11 2.61 -15.66 -1.78
N VAL A 12 3.94 -15.73 -1.92
CA VAL A 12 4.71 -14.82 -2.79
C VAL A 12 4.28 -14.97 -4.26
N GLU A 13 4.13 -16.20 -4.76
CA GLU A 13 3.65 -16.46 -6.12
C GLU A 13 2.23 -15.89 -6.35
N ALA A 14 1.35 -16.00 -5.36
CA ALA A 14 0.02 -15.40 -5.42
C ALA A 14 0.07 -13.85 -5.43
N LEU A 15 0.98 -13.24 -4.65
CA LEU A 15 1.22 -11.79 -4.66
C LEU A 15 1.75 -11.33 -6.02
N GLN A 16 2.69 -12.05 -6.61
CA GLN A 16 3.22 -11.74 -7.95
C GLN A 16 2.16 -11.84 -9.03
N TYR A 17 1.32 -12.88 -8.98
CA TYR A 17 0.21 -13.03 -9.91
C TYR A 17 -0.80 -11.87 -9.78
N ARG A 18 -1.11 -11.43 -8.55
CA ARG A 18 -1.99 -10.28 -8.30
C ARG A 18 -1.35 -8.96 -8.75
N GLU A 19 -0.07 -8.75 -8.47
CA GLU A 19 0.69 -7.58 -8.91
C GLU A 19 0.70 -7.48 -10.44
N ALA A 20 0.95 -8.59 -11.15
CA ALA A 20 0.93 -8.63 -12.61
C ALA A 20 -0.43 -8.21 -13.20
N ARG A 21 -1.53 -8.52 -12.50
CA ARG A 21 -2.90 -8.12 -12.93
C ARG A 21 -3.25 -6.68 -12.58
N GLN A 22 -2.53 -6.05 -11.64
CA GLN A 22 -2.61 -4.61 -11.38
C GLN A 22 -1.79 -3.82 -12.39
N SER A 23 -0.78 -4.44 -12.99
CA SER A 23 0.07 -3.84 -14.01
C SER A 23 -0.65 -3.66 -15.35
N ILE A 24 -1.41 -2.57 -15.46
CA ILE A 24 -1.54 -1.82 -16.72
C ILE A 24 -0.47 -0.70 -16.78
N VAL A 25 0.22 -0.45 -15.66
CA VAL A 25 1.09 0.71 -15.44
C VAL A 25 2.55 0.33 -15.14
N SER A 26 2.87 -0.95 -14.92
CA SER A 26 4.25 -1.38 -14.63
C SER A 26 5.12 -1.57 -15.89
N SER A 27 4.99 -0.65 -16.86
CA SER A 27 5.92 -0.50 -17.98
C SER A 27 6.95 0.62 -17.74
N TYR A 28 7.01 1.20 -16.53
CA TYR A 28 8.03 2.21 -16.18
C TYR A 28 9.40 1.61 -15.85
N VAL A 29 9.73 0.48 -16.48
CA VAL A 29 11.13 0.06 -16.57
C VAL A 29 11.77 0.96 -17.64
N LEU A 30 12.47 1.99 -17.17
CA LEU A 30 13.62 2.60 -17.84
C LEU A 30 13.43 3.36 -19.16
N THR A 31 12.24 3.85 -19.55
CA THR A 31 12.12 4.72 -20.73
C THR A 31 11.70 6.15 -20.40
N ASP A 32 12.71 7.00 -20.42
CA ASP A 32 12.64 8.44 -20.57
C ASP A 32 12.13 8.77 -21.99
N THR A 33 10.81 8.92 -22.18
CA THR A 33 10.23 9.57 -23.38
C THR A 33 8.83 10.15 -23.07
N SER A 34 8.77 11.48 -22.87
CA SER A 34 7.66 12.47 -22.79
C SER A 34 6.19 12.05 -23.08
N PRO A 35 5.15 12.66 -22.46
CA PRO A 35 5.04 14.08 -22.10
C PRO A 35 5.43 14.35 -20.64
N PRO A 36 5.87 15.58 -20.33
CA PRO A 36 6.46 15.91 -19.04
C PRO A 36 5.42 15.68 -17.96
N SER A 37 5.79 15.19 -16.78
CA SER A 37 5.03 15.47 -15.56
C SER A 37 3.53 15.07 -15.53
N ARG A 38 3.14 13.84 -15.93
CA ARG A 38 1.72 13.39 -15.73
C ARG A 38 1.29 13.43 -14.27
N ILE A 39 2.25 13.27 -13.38
CA ILE A 39 2.11 13.48 -11.96
C ILE A 39 3.07 14.62 -11.61
N ASN A 40 2.56 15.76 -11.15
CA ASN A 40 3.43 16.77 -10.56
C ASN A 40 4.06 16.12 -9.32
N ALA A 41 5.36 15.78 -9.40
CA ALA A 41 6.05 15.01 -8.38
C ALA A 41 6.01 15.70 -7.01
N VAL A 42 6.03 17.05 -7.01
CA VAL A 42 5.85 17.87 -5.80
C VAL A 42 4.43 17.71 -5.24
N TRP A 43 3.41 17.75 -6.09
CA TRP A 43 2.02 17.57 -5.65
C TRP A 43 1.76 16.15 -5.15
N ARG A 44 2.33 15.14 -5.80
CA ARG A 44 2.29 13.75 -5.34
C ARG A 44 2.88 13.63 -3.95
N GLN A 45 4.09 14.12 -3.75
CA GLN A 45 4.73 14.11 -2.44
C GLN A 45 3.86 14.81 -1.38
N LYS A 46 3.29 15.98 -1.69
CA LYS A 46 2.37 16.70 -0.81
C LYS A 46 1.10 15.90 -0.49
N VAL A 47 0.52 15.21 -1.47
CA VAL A 47 -0.64 14.32 -1.29
C VAL A 47 -0.29 13.09 -0.44
N ILE A 48 0.85 12.43 -0.67
CA ILE A 48 1.24 11.25 0.10
C ILE A 48 1.46 11.62 1.58
N HIS A 49 2.15 12.73 1.86
CA HIS A 49 2.26 13.26 3.24
C HIS A 49 0.88 13.54 3.85
N TRP A 50 -0.02 14.10 3.06
CA TRP A 50 -1.39 14.36 3.49
C TRP A 50 -2.16 13.08 3.80
N TYR A 51 -2.03 12.02 3.00
CA TYR A 51 -2.62 10.71 3.31
C TYR A 51 -2.16 10.18 4.66
N PHE A 52 -0.84 10.22 4.94
CA PHE A 52 -0.31 9.82 6.24
C PHE A 52 -0.90 10.67 7.39
N THR A 53 -1.05 11.98 7.18
CA THR A 53 -1.64 12.90 8.16
C THR A 53 -3.10 12.59 8.46
N VAL A 54 -3.92 12.35 7.43
CA VAL A 54 -5.34 12.02 7.60
C VAL A 54 -5.51 10.65 8.27
N VAL A 55 -4.76 9.63 7.85
CA VAL A 55 -4.80 8.30 8.47
C VAL A 55 -4.35 8.36 9.92
N ALA A 56 -3.32 9.14 10.26
CA ALA A 56 -2.90 9.35 11.64
C ALA A 56 -3.96 10.10 12.48
N ALA A 57 -4.68 11.06 11.89
CA ALA A 57 -5.78 11.75 12.54
C ALA A 57 -6.95 10.80 12.85
N LEU A 58 -7.35 9.97 11.88
CA LEU A 58 -8.37 8.93 12.04
C LEU A 58 -7.97 7.91 13.12
N ARG A 59 -6.69 7.49 13.14
CA ARG A 59 -6.13 6.61 14.16
C ARG A 59 -6.29 7.18 15.57
N ARG A 60 -5.99 8.48 15.76
CA ARG A 60 -6.13 9.17 17.05
C ARG A 60 -7.59 9.31 17.47
N GLN A 61 -8.48 9.64 16.55
CA GLN A 61 -9.92 9.71 16.82
C GLN A 61 -10.46 8.35 17.27
N HIS A 62 -10.06 7.27 16.59
CA HIS A 62 -10.43 5.91 16.98
C HIS A 62 -9.95 5.57 18.39
N ALA A 63 -8.68 5.83 18.70
CA ALA A 63 -8.12 5.56 20.01
C ALA A 63 -8.84 6.33 21.14
N ALA A 64 -9.22 7.59 20.89
CA ALA A 64 -9.99 8.38 21.83
C ALA A 64 -11.41 7.81 22.06
N SER A 65 -12.07 7.34 21.00
CA SER A 65 -13.39 6.69 21.10
C SER A 65 -13.35 5.34 21.81
N SER A 66 -12.34 4.51 21.54
CA SER A 66 -12.12 3.23 22.24
C SER A 66 -11.82 3.43 23.73
N ALA A 67 -10.96 4.40 24.08
CA ALA A 67 -10.62 4.70 25.47
C ALA A 67 -11.83 5.19 26.30
N ALA A 68 -12.83 5.79 25.66
CA ALA A 68 -14.06 6.24 26.31
C ALA A 68 -15.07 5.11 26.59
N SER A 69 -14.84 3.89 26.10
CA SER A 69 -15.72 2.72 26.30
C SER A 69 -14.95 1.57 26.98
N PRO A 70 -14.76 1.60 28.31
CA PRO A 70 -13.88 0.68 29.04
C PRO A 70 -14.37 -0.79 29.15
N GLY A 71 -15.20 -1.28 28.23
CA GLY A 71 -15.83 -2.60 28.30
C GLY A 71 -15.71 -3.50 27.07
N SER A 72 -15.10 -3.05 25.96
CA SER A 72 -14.95 -3.90 24.76
C SER A 72 -13.65 -4.71 24.81
N SER A 73 -13.75 -5.97 25.22
CA SER A 73 -12.63 -6.92 25.30
C SER A 73 -12.25 -7.56 23.95
N SER A 74 -12.69 -7.00 22.82
CA SER A 74 -12.21 -7.44 21.51
C SER A 74 -10.89 -6.72 21.21
N SER A 75 -9.82 -7.49 21.02
CA SER A 75 -8.53 -7.07 20.44
C SER A 75 -8.69 -5.85 19.51
N ASP A 76 -8.44 -4.65 20.06
CA ASP A 76 -8.72 -3.37 19.41
C ASP A 76 -7.59 -3.06 18.41
N VAL A 77 -7.49 -3.90 17.38
CA VAL A 77 -6.57 -3.70 16.27
C VAL A 77 -7.04 -2.45 15.54
N ASN A 78 -6.25 -1.39 15.61
CA ASN A 78 -6.59 -0.14 14.95
C ASN A 78 -6.69 -0.38 13.44
N PRO A 79 -7.87 -0.16 12.82
CA PRO A 79 -8.06 -0.47 11.41
C PRO A 79 -7.35 0.55 10.51
N PHE A 80 -6.95 1.71 11.02
CA PHE A 80 -6.28 2.76 10.27
C PHE A 80 -4.78 2.54 10.27
N ASP A 81 -4.30 1.79 9.29
CA ASP A 81 -2.90 1.41 9.15
C ASP A 81 -2.21 2.07 7.94
N ARG A 82 -0.90 1.82 7.81
CA ARG A 82 -0.11 2.35 6.69
C ARG A 82 -0.49 1.71 5.35
N THR A 83 -1.07 0.51 5.35
CA THR A 83 -1.51 -0.19 4.13
C THR A 83 -2.52 0.66 3.37
N MET A 84 -3.43 1.34 4.08
CA MET A 84 -4.38 2.28 3.47
C MET A 84 -3.69 3.34 2.61
N VAL A 85 -2.58 3.92 3.10
CA VAL A 85 -1.84 4.96 2.37
C VAL A 85 -1.20 4.40 1.11
N HIS A 86 -0.57 3.23 1.20
CA HIS A 86 0.08 2.58 0.04
C HIS A 86 -0.95 2.19 -1.02
N VAL A 87 -2.10 1.66 -0.62
CA VAL A 87 -3.20 1.34 -1.55
C VAL A 87 -3.72 2.62 -2.22
N SER A 88 -3.95 3.69 -1.46
CA SER A 88 -4.42 4.97 -2.00
C SER A 88 -3.42 5.62 -2.96
N ALA A 89 -2.12 5.51 -2.69
CA ALA A 89 -1.06 5.97 -3.57
C ALA A 89 -1.04 5.18 -4.89
N SER A 90 -1.14 3.85 -4.82
CA SER A 90 -1.23 3.01 -6.01
C SER A 90 -2.45 3.33 -6.88
N LEU A 91 -3.61 3.63 -6.26
CA LEU A 91 -4.80 4.06 -7.00
C LEU A 91 -4.58 5.42 -7.69
N LEU A 92 -3.97 6.38 -6.99
CA LEU A 92 -3.67 7.71 -7.52
C LEU A 92 -2.72 7.62 -8.72
N ASP A 93 -1.59 6.96 -8.53
CA ASP A 93 -0.55 6.79 -9.55
C ASP A 93 -1.09 6.00 -10.75
N GLY A 94 -1.81 4.91 -10.48
CA GLY A 94 -2.40 4.06 -11.51
C GLY A 94 -3.48 4.77 -12.33
N TYR A 95 -4.34 5.57 -11.69
CA TYR A 95 -5.34 6.35 -12.41
C TYR A 95 -4.70 7.46 -13.24
N LEU A 96 -3.82 8.29 -12.66
CA LEU A 96 -3.15 9.37 -13.40
C LEU A 96 -2.34 8.86 -14.60
N ALA A 97 -1.67 7.72 -14.45
CA ALA A 97 -0.93 7.10 -15.55
C ALA A 97 -1.85 6.63 -16.69
N SER A 98 -3.07 6.17 -16.37
CA SER A 98 -4.03 5.65 -17.35
C SER A 98 -4.76 6.72 -18.17
N LEU A 99 -4.69 7.98 -17.75
CA LEU A 99 -5.36 9.08 -18.43
C LEU A 99 -4.63 9.47 -19.73
N SER A 100 -5.40 9.91 -20.72
CA SER A 100 -4.85 10.66 -21.85
C SER A 100 -4.27 11.99 -21.37
N GLY A 101 -3.29 12.53 -22.10
CA GLY A 101 -2.64 13.80 -21.75
C GLY A 101 -3.64 14.94 -21.50
N GLU A 102 -4.65 15.08 -22.36
CA GLU A 102 -5.70 16.09 -22.22
C GLU A 102 -6.54 15.92 -20.95
N ARG A 103 -6.88 14.68 -20.56
CA ARG A 103 -7.61 14.42 -19.31
C ARG A 103 -6.72 14.67 -18.09
N ALA A 104 -5.44 14.31 -18.18
CA ALA A 104 -4.47 14.55 -17.11
C ALA A 104 -4.29 16.06 -16.84
N MET A 105 -4.39 16.93 -17.86
CA MET A 105 -4.31 18.38 -17.68
C MET A 105 -5.36 18.97 -16.73
N ARG A 106 -6.52 18.32 -16.56
CA ARG A 106 -7.55 18.75 -15.58
C ARG A 106 -7.02 18.71 -14.15
N TYR A 107 -6.10 17.79 -13.88
CA TYR A 107 -5.49 17.55 -12.58
C TYR A 107 -4.28 18.43 -12.32
N LYS A 108 -3.95 19.37 -13.23
CA LYS A 108 -3.10 20.54 -12.95
C LYS A 108 -3.83 21.62 -12.14
N ARG A 109 -5.12 21.45 -11.83
CA ARG A 109 -5.87 22.37 -10.96
C ARG A 109 -5.95 21.80 -9.55
N ARG A 110 -5.59 22.63 -8.55
CA ARG A 110 -5.59 22.28 -7.12
C ARG A 110 -6.87 21.56 -6.68
N ALA A 111 -8.04 22.14 -6.94
CA ALA A 111 -9.32 21.58 -6.50
C ALA A 111 -9.62 20.20 -7.13
N ALA A 112 -9.26 20.02 -8.41
CA ALA A 112 -9.44 18.74 -9.10
C ALA A 112 -8.48 17.67 -8.55
N TYR A 113 -7.23 18.04 -8.26
CA TYR A 113 -6.25 17.14 -7.67
C TYR A 113 -6.62 16.76 -6.22
N GLN A 114 -7.10 17.71 -5.43
CA GLN A 114 -7.63 17.47 -4.08
C GLN A 114 -8.82 16.51 -4.09
N LEU A 115 -9.76 16.71 -5.02
CA LEU A 115 -10.91 15.81 -5.21
C LEU A 115 -10.45 14.40 -5.55
N LEU A 116 -9.51 14.26 -6.50
CA LEU A 116 -8.94 12.97 -6.88
C LEU A 116 -8.26 12.29 -5.69
N ALA A 117 -7.36 13.00 -5.00
CA ALA A 117 -6.64 12.48 -3.83
C ALA A 117 -7.61 12.03 -2.73
N THR A 118 -8.62 12.84 -2.41
CA THR A 118 -9.66 12.50 -1.43
C THR A 118 -10.40 11.23 -1.82
N THR A 119 -10.73 11.08 -3.10
CA THR A 119 -11.42 9.91 -3.61
C THR A 119 -10.54 8.65 -3.57
N CYS A 120 -9.27 8.77 -3.95
CA CYS A 120 -8.28 7.69 -3.83
C CYS A 120 -8.04 7.28 -2.37
N LEU A 121 -8.06 8.22 -1.42
CA LEU A 121 -7.99 7.93 0.00
C LEU A 121 -9.18 7.10 0.47
N LEU A 122 -10.40 7.56 0.13
CA LEU A 122 -11.63 6.85 0.48
C LEU A 122 -11.65 5.42 -0.08
N LEU A 123 -11.36 5.26 -1.37
CA LEU A 123 -11.33 3.95 -2.02
C LEU A 123 -10.21 3.06 -1.48
N GLY A 124 -9.03 3.62 -1.22
CA GLY A 124 -7.92 2.84 -0.69
C GLY A 124 -8.18 2.34 0.73
N MET A 125 -8.81 3.14 1.59
CA MET A 125 -9.26 2.68 2.91
C MET A 125 -10.29 1.55 2.82
N ARG A 126 -11.24 1.64 1.87
CA ARG A 126 -12.24 0.59 1.62
C ARG A 126 -11.59 -0.71 1.14
N LEU A 127 -10.67 -0.61 0.18
CA LEU A 127 -9.98 -1.79 -0.38
C LEU A 127 -9.06 -2.44 0.65
N ALA A 128 -8.25 -1.67 1.38
CA ALA A 128 -7.36 -2.19 2.41
C ALA A 128 -8.13 -2.92 3.52
N ARG A 129 -9.28 -2.37 3.95
CA ARG A 129 -10.12 -3.02 4.96
C ARG A 129 -10.83 -4.25 4.44
N HIS A 130 -11.27 -4.25 3.19
CA HIS A 130 -11.89 -5.44 2.59
C HIS A 130 -10.89 -6.60 2.54
N GLU A 131 -9.63 -6.33 2.20
CA GLU A 131 -8.57 -7.35 2.22
C GLU A 131 -8.29 -7.82 3.65
N SER A 132 -8.19 -6.93 4.64
CA SER A 132 -7.96 -7.34 6.02
C SER A 132 -9.08 -8.24 6.56
N ILE A 133 -10.34 -7.90 6.27
CA ILE A 133 -11.51 -8.72 6.66
C ILE A 133 -11.46 -10.10 6.01
N LYS A 134 -11.06 -10.18 4.74
CA LYS A 134 -10.94 -11.44 4.00
C LYS A 134 -9.83 -12.32 4.58
N GLU A 135 -8.69 -11.72 4.93
CA GLU A 135 -7.57 -12.43 5.59
C GLU A 135 -7.97 -12.96 6.98
N ASP A 136 -8.71 -12.16 7.76
CA ASP A 136 -9.24 -12.58 9.07
C ASP A 136 -10.16 -13.78 8.94
N LEU A 137 -11.09 -13.74 7.97
CA LEU A 137 -12.06 -14.82 7.73
C LEU A 137 -11.37 -16.13 7.31
N VAL A 138 -10.37 -16.05 6.42
CA VAL A 138 -9.57 -17.22 6.02
C VAL A 138 -8.76 -17.78 7.19
N SER A 139 -8.30 -16.92 8.10
CA SER A 139 -7.54 -17.33 9.29
C SER A 139 -8.43 -17.97 10.36
N THR A 140 -9.71 -17.58 10.47
CA THR A 140 -10.68 -18.16 11.40
C THR A 140 -11.37 -19.43 10.90
N ASP A 141 -11.56 -19.58 9.58
CA ASP A 141 -12.25 -20.74 8.97
C ASP A 141 -11.34 -21.96 8.71
N GLY A 142 -10.13 -21.99 9.28
CA GLY A 142 -9.18 -23.11 9.20
C GLY A 142 -9.64 -24.46 9.81
N GLY A 143 -10.93 -24.63 10.11
CA GLY A 143 -11.50 -25.86 10.67
C GLY A 143 -12.92 -26.25 10.21
N GLY A 144 -13.54 -25.52 9.27
CA GLY A 144 -14.94 -25.76 8.89
C GLY A 144 -15.09 -26.37 7.50
N GLY A 145 -15.55 -27.62 7.43
CA GLY A 145 -15.85 -28.32 6.16
C GLY A 145 -16.76 -27.51 5.23
N LEU A 146 -16.31 -27.37 3.98
CA LEU A 146 -16.99 -26.67 2.90
C LEU A 146 -18.40 -27.24 2.65
N LYS A 147 -19.44 -26.57 3.15
CA LYS A 147 -20.74 -26.60 2.49
C LYS A 147 -20.65 -25.69 1.28
N ARG A 148 -20.78 -26.31 0.10
CA ARG A 148 -20.74 -25.71 -1.23
C ARG A 148 -21.67 -24.48 -1.32
N ALA A 149 -21.14 -23.30 -1.05
CA ALA A 149 -21.84 -22.05 -1.29
C ALA A 149 -21.81 -21.76 -2.79
N LYS A 150 -23.00 -21.64 -3.35
CA LYS A 150 -23.31 -21.32 -4.74
C LYS A 150 -22.52 -20.07 -5.15
N THR A 151 -21.65 -20.18 -6.15
CA THR A 151 -20.87 -19.06 -6.70
C THR A 151 -21.81 -18.02 -7.33
N HIS A 152 -22.28 -17.07 -6.53
CA HIS A 152 -22.73 -15.80 -7.07
C HIS A 152 -21.48 -14.94 -7.31
N ARG A 153 -21.22 -14.59 -8.56
CA ARG A 153 -20.33 -13.48 -8.91
C ARG A 153 -20.93 -12.23 -8.29
N THR A 154 -20.54 -11.88 -7.07
CA THR A 154 -20.87 -10.59 -6.49
C THR A 154 -20.10 -9.54 -7.28
N ASN A 155 -20.86 -8.64 -7.89
CA ASN A 155 -20.30 -7.50 -8.60
C ASN A 155 -19.60 -6.64 -7.55
N MET A 156 -18.38 -6.17 -7.80
CA MET A 156 -17.59 -5.45 -6.80
C MET A 156 -18.27 -4.14 -6.33
N ASN A 157 -19.23 -3.63 -7.12
CA ASN A 157 -20.15 -2.56 -6.74
C ASN A 157 -21.09 -2.93 -5.58
N ASP A 158 -21.50 -4.19 -5.48
CA ASP A 158 -22.34 -4.67 -4.39
C ASP A 158 -21.51 -4.86 -3.11
N ALA A 159 -20.25 -5.30 -3.21
CA ALA A 159 -19.36 -5.39 -2.05
C ALA A 159 -19.04 -4.01 -1.41
N ILE A 160 -18.99 -2.94 -2.23
CA ILE A 160 -18.83 -1.56 -1.75
C ILE A 160 -20.08 -1.09 -0.97
N ASN A 161 -21.27 -1.58 -1.34
CA ASN A 161 -22.53 -1.26 -0.67
C ASN A 161 -22.81 -2.19 0.53
N GLU A 162 -22.51 -3.49 0.43
CA GLU A 162 -22.68 -4.51 1.48
C GLU A 162 -21.69 -4.35 2.64
N ALA A 163 -20.49 -3.82 2.40
CA ALA A 163 -19.57 -3.42 3.47
C ALA A 163 -20.16 -2.33 4.38
N SER A 164 -21.20 -1.63 3.93
CA SER A 164 -21.93 -0.62 4.73
C SER A 164 -22.99 -1.26 5.64
N THR A 165 -23.49 -2.46 5.32
CA THR A 165 -24.53 -3.15 6.11
C THR A 165 -23.97 -4.21 7.06
N ALA A 166 -22.83 -4.86 6.73
CA ALA A 166 -22.15 -5.81 7.63
C ALA A 166 -21.33 -5.14 8.76
N ALA A 167 -21.34 -3.80 8.85
CA ALA A 167 -20.54 -3.01 9.78
C ALA A 167 -21.06 -2.97 11.24
N ALA A 168 -22.06 -3.79 11.61
CA ALA A 168 -22.67 -3.75 12.93
C ALA A 168 -21.74 -4.21 14.08
N THR A 169 -20.56 -4.80 13.80
CA THR A 169 -19.62 -5.27 14.83
C THR A 169 -18.14 -4.97 14.55
N ARG A 170 -17.81 -4.17 13.52
CA ARG A 170 -16.42 -3.83 13.17
C ARG A 170 -16.32 -2.35 12.76
N VAL A 171 -15.37 -1.62 13.35
CA VAL A 171 -15.07 -0.18 13.17
C VAL A 171 -15.44 0.38 11.79
N ALA A 172 -16.43 1.26 11.69
CA ALA A 172 -16.92 1.80 10.42
C ALA A 172 -15.82 2.52 9.60
N ILE A 173 -15.78 2.30 8.27
CA ILE A 173 -14.91 3.08 7.37
C ILE A 173 -15.42 4.52 7.36
N PRO A 174 -14.53 5.53 7.48
CA PRO A 174 -14.92 6.93 7.45
C PRO A 174 -15.61 7.29 6.13
N THR A 175 -16.68 8.08 6.23
CA THR A 175 -17.42 8.59 5.07
C THR A 175 -16.61 9.64 4.31
N ALA A 176 -17.00 9.93 3.07
CA ALA A 176 -16.41 11.03 2.29
C ALA A 176 -16.54 12.36 3.05
N ALA A 177 -17.71 12.62 3.65
CA ALA A 177 -17.91 13.80 4.51
C ALA A 177 -16.94 13.86 5.69
N THR A 178 -16.59 12.72 6.30
CA THR A 178 -15.64 12.66 7.41
C THR A 178 -14.23 13.03 6.94
N ILE A 179 -13.79 12.49 5.80
CA ILE A 179 -12.47 12.81 5.22
C ILE A 179 -12.40 14.29 4.82
N LEU A 180 -13.44 14.81 4.16
CA LEU A 180 -13.51 16.23 3.76
C LEU A 180 -13.45 17.17 4.98
N ARG A 181 -14.15 16.82 6.06
CA ARG A 181 -14.11 17.59 7.32
C ARG A 181 -12.73 17.54 7.97
N ILE A 182 -12.14 16.35 8.08
CA ILE A 182 -10.80 16.20 8.64
C ILE A 182 -9.82 16.99 7.80
N SER A 183 -9.94 16.95 6.48
CA SER A 183 -9.02 17.62 5.56
C SER A 183 -9.24 19.13 5.36
N ALA A 184 -10.20 19.72 6.08
CA ALA A 184 -10.61 21.12 5.90
C ALA A 184 -10.76 21.50 4.41
N ALA A 185 -11.25 20.55 3.59
CA ALA A 185 -11.27 20.70 2.14
C ALA A 185 -12.08 21.96 1.73
N PRO A 186 -11.74 22.60 0.60
CA PRO A 186 -12.50 23.75 0.13
C PRO A 186 -13.99 23.42 0.02
N MET A 187 -14.86 24.34 0.45
CA MET A 187 -16.33 24.17 0.42
C MET A 187 -16.88 23.88 -0.99
N SER A 188 -16.11 24.19 -2.04
CA SER A 188 -16.41 23.83 -3.42
C SER A 188 -16.37 22.32 -3.68
N ILE A 189 -15.68 21.53 -2.85
CA ILE A 189 -15.64 20.07 -2.92
C ILE A 189 -16.68 19.53 -1.95
N THR A 190 -17.62 18.77 -2.49
CA THR A 190 -18.74 18.20 -1.71
C THR A 190 -18.70 16.68 -1.81
N GLU A 191 -19.41 16.01 -0.91
CA GLU A 191 -19.54 14.55 -0.95
C GLU A 191 -20.09 14.05 -2.30
N ARG A 192 -21.00 14.81 -2.93
CA ARG A 192 -21.52 14.49 -4.26
C ARG A 192 -20.41 14.47 -5.32
N HIS A 193 -19.47 15.41 -5.25
CA HIS A 193 -18.31 15.42 -6.15
C HIS A 193 -17.42 14.19 -5.94
N VAL A 194 -17.18 13.81 -4.67
CA VAL A 194 -16.41 12.61 -4.33
C VAL A 194 -17.09 11.36 -4.87
N LEU A 195 -18.40 11.20 -4.67
CA LEU A 195 -19.15 10.04 -5.17
C LEU A 195 -19.18 9.97 -6.70
N ALA A 196 -19.30 11.11 -7.39
CA ALA A 196 -19.17 11.15 -8.85
C ALA A 196 -17.78 10.68 -9.31
N MET A 197 -16.73 11.14 -8.63
CA MET A 197 -15.34 10.73 -8.90
C MET A 197 -15.10 9.26 -8.55
N VAL A 198 -15.77 8.71 -7.53
CA VAL A 198 -15.73 7.27 -7.22
C VAL A 198 -16.19 6.47 -8.43
N ASN A 199 -17.32 6.82 -9.02
CA ASN A 199 -17.87 6.11 -10.18
C ASN A 199 -16.94 6.21 -11.40
N GLU A 200 -16.29 7.36 -11.59
CA GLU A 200 -15.30 7.53 -12.64
C GLU A 200 -14.07 6.64 -12.41
N LEU A 201 -13.52 6.64 -11.19
CA LEU A 201 -12.35 5.85 -10.83
C LEU A 201 -12.62 4.35 -10.93
N THR A 202 -13.73 3.86 -10.37
CA THR A 202 -14.08 2.43 -10.40
C THR A 202 -14.44 1.94 -11.80
N GLY A 203 -14.94 2.84 -12.66
CA GLY A 203 -15.17 2.58 -14.08
C GLY A 203 -13.89 2.54 -14.92
N SER A 204 -12.78 3.10 -14.43
CA SER A 204 -11.50 3.12 -15.14
C SER A 204 -10.96 1.71 -15.40
N ARG A 205 -10.19 1.56 -16.48
CA ARG A 205 -9.42 0.34 -16.76
C ARG A 205 -8.31 0.11 -15.73
N SER A 206 -7.79 1.18 -15.12
CA SER A 206 -6.73 1.12 -14.10
C SER A 206 -7.22 0.65 -12.72
N PHE A 207 -8.53 0.57 -12.51
CA PHE A 207 -9.06 0.15 -11.21
C PHE A 207 -8.86 -1.35 -10.98
N PRO A 208 -8.38 -1.77 -9.80
CA PRO A 208 -8.10 -3.18 -9.51
C PRO A 208 -9.39 -4.00 -9.37
N ARG A 209 -9.76 -4.74 -10.43
CA ARG A 209 -11.00 -5.57 -10.45
C ARG A 209 -10.84 -6.96 -9.86
N SER A 210 -9.61 -7.45 -9.72
CA SER A 210 -9.33 -8.87 -9.43
C SER A 210 -8.91 -9.19 -8.00
N GLY A 211 -9.39 -8.41 -7.02
CA GLY A 211 -9.20 -8.72 -5.59
C GLY A 211 -7.97 -8.06 -4.98
N GLY A 212 -8.10 -6.78 -4.63
CA GLY A 212 -7.13 -6.03 -3.83
C GLY A 212 -5.97 -5.41 -4.61
N VAL A 213 -5.31 -4.44 -3.97
CA VAL A 213 -4.08 -3.79 -4.43
C VAL A 213 -2.91 -4.43 -3.69
N VAL A 214 -1.86 -4.82 -4.41
CA VAL A 214 -0.64 -5.39 -3.85
C VAL A 214 0.32 -4.24 -3.65
N THR A 215 0.89 -4.19 -2.47
CA THR A 215 1.84 -3.18 -2.03
C THR A 215 3.14 -3.86 -1.60
N ALA A 216 4.22 -3.09 -1.49
CA ALA A 216 5.48 -3.63 -0.96
C ALA A 216 5.30 -4.18 0.46
N LEU A 217 4.34 -3.65 1.22
CA LEU A 217 4.01 -4.08 2.57
C LEU A 217 3.46 -5.51 2.63
N ASP A 218 2.79 -5.98 1.59
CA ASP A 218 2.25 -7.35 1.55
C ASP A 218 3.38 -8.38 1.42
N TYR A 219 4.41 -8.05 0.64
CA TYR A 219 5.64 -8.85 0.58
C TYR A 219 6.41 -8.80 1.91
N VAL A 220 6.55 -7.62 2.52
CA VAL A 220 7.16 -7.51 3.87
C VAL A 220 6.39 -8.34 4.89
N ARG A 221 5.05 -8.34 4.84
CA ARG A 221 4.19 -9.17 5.71
C ARG A 221 4.46 -10.65 5.48
N ALA A 222 4.49 -11.10 4.22
CA ALA A 222 4.75 -12.49 3.84
C ALA A 222 6.15 -12.99 4.28
N LEU A 223 7.15 -12.13 4.35
CA LEU A 223 8.49 -12.49 4.86
C LEU A 223 8.66 -12.27 6.37
N SER A 224 7.71 -11.60 7.04
CA SER A 224 7.70 -11.42 8.50
C SER A 224 6.97 -12.54 9.25
N SER A 225 6.09 -13.31 8.59
CA SER A 225 5.39 -14.42 9.23
C SER A 225 6.35 -15.59 9.48
N SER A 226 6.30 -16.10 10.72
CA SER A 226 6.97 -17.32 11.13
C SER A 226 6.31 -18.50 10.44
N PHE A 227 6.90 -19.00 9.36
CA PHE A 227 6.52 -20.31 8.83
C PHE A 227 7.32 -21.37 9.58
N PRO A 228 6.70 -22.46 10.02
CA PRO A 228 7.47 -23.62 10.46
C PRO A 228 8.33 -24.05 9.28
N SER A 229 9.65 -24.01 9.46
CA SER A 229 10.61 -24.55 8.51
C SER A 229 10.29 -26.04 8.35
N SER A 230 9.51 -26.36 7.32
CA SER A 230 9.24 -27.73 6.94
C SER A 230 10.57 -28.34 6.55
N GLY A 231 11.09 -29.24 7.40
CA GLY A 231 12.30 -29.99 7.12
C GLY A 231 12.15 -30.77 5.81
N TYR A 232 12.97 -30.42 4.82
CA TYR A 232 13.34 -31.22 3.64
C TYR A 232 14.73 -30.71 3.25
N THR A 233 15.80 -31.44 3.61
CA THR A 233 16.57 -32.39 2.79
C THR A 233 17.35 -31.73 1.65
N ASP A 234 18.65 -31.57 1.88
CA ASP A 234 19.78 -31.82 0.96
C ASP A 234 19.74 -31.30 -0.49
N GLU A 235 19.27 -30.08 -0.70
CA GLU A 235 19.88 -29.23 -1.75
C GLU A 235 20.32 -27.90 -1.12
N GLU A 236 21.64 -27.71 -1.06
CA GLU A 236 22.28 -26.47 -0.65
C GLU A 236 21.71 -25.28 -1.46
N GLU A 237 21.06 -24.29 -0.82
CA GLU A 237 21.22 -22.84 -1.08
C GLU A 237 20.08 -21.92 -0.60
N ASP A 238 18.89 -22.40 -0.24
CA ASP A 238 17.77 -21.48 0.07
C ASP A 238 17.55 -21.30 1.59
N LEU A 239 18.44 -20.55 2.25
CA LEU A 239 18.15 -20.04 3.60
C LEU A 239 16.89 -19.16 3.53
N PRO A 240 15.79 -19.53 4.20
CA PRO A 240 14.54 -18.77 4.10
C PRO A 240 14.74 -17.40 4.73
N VAL A 241 14.77 -16.35 3.91
CA VAL A 241 14.84 -14.97 4.40
C VAL A 241 13.63 -14.72 5.31
N SER A 242 13.88 -14.43 6.58
CA SER A 242 12.84 -14.15 7.56
C SER A 242 13.15 -12.84 8.25
N LEU A 243 12.19 -11.94 8.27
CA LEU A 243 12.29 -10.69 9.02
C LEU A 243 11.75 -10.91 10.42
N GLY A 244 12.57 -10.61 11.44
CA GLY A 244 12.06 -10.41 12.79
C GLY A 244 11.10 -9.21 12.87
N PRO A 245 10.35 -9.05 13.96
CA PRO A 245 9.37 -7.97 14.12
C PRO A 245 9.97 -6.57 13.92
N ASP A 246 11.17 -6.32 14.45
CA ASP A 246 11.87 -5.04 14.30
C ASP A 246 12.35 -4.80 12.87
N GLY A 247 12.82 -5.86 12.21
CA GLY A 247 13.22 -5.80 10.80
C GLY A 247 12.03 -5.54 9.87
N ALA A 248 10.88 -6.15 10.16
CA ALA A 248 9.65 -5.92 9.42
C ALA A 248 9.15 -4.48 9.61
N GLU A 249 9.17 -3.95 10.83
CA GLU A 249 8.78 -2.56 11.09
C GLU A 249 9.71 -1.55 10.40
N GLU A 250 11.02 -1.78 10.43
CA GLU A 250 11.99 -0.95 9.71
C GLU A 250 11.77 -1.01 8.19
N ALA A 251 11.54 -2.21 7.63
CA ALA A 251 11.25 -2.37 6.20
C ALA A 251 9.99 -1.60 5.78
N ARG A 252 8.95 -1.60 6.62
CA ARG A 252 7.73 -0.81 6.41
C ARG A 252 8.02 0.69 6.44
N ARG A 253 8.84 1.18 7.38
CA ARG A 253 9.23 2.60 7.45
C ARG A 253 10.03 3.03 6.21
N LEU A 254 10.91 2.17 5.71
CA LEU A 254 11.64 2.44 4.47
C LEU A 254 10.71 2.46 3.25
N ALA A 255 9.68 1.60 3.23
CA ALA A 255 8.66 1.65 2.19
C ALA A 255 7.81 2.93 2.28
N ASP A 256 7.48 3.40 3.48
CA ASP A 256 6.80 4.68 3.71
C ASP A 256 7.66 5.85 3.18
N LEU A 257 8.97 5.84 3.46
CA LEU A 257 9.92 6.84 2.97
C LEU A 257 10.02 6.84 1.44
N ALA A 258 10.11 5.66 0.82
CA ALA A 258 10.15 5.51 -0.63
C ALA A 258 8.88 6.08 -1.31
N LEU A 259 7.72 5.91 -0.67
CA LEU A 259 6.45 6.37 -1.20
C LEU A 259 6.36 7.91 -1.22
N VAL A 260 6.95 8.54 -0.21
CA VAL A 260 6.94 10.00 0.00
C VAL A 260 7.90 10.73 -0.93
N ASP A 261 9.01 10.11 -1.30
CA ASP A 261 10.04 10.75 -2.12
C ASP A 261 9.52 11.07 -3.54
N SER A 262 9.59 12.35 -3.92
CA SER A 262 9.20 12.83 -5.25
C SER A 262 10.20 12.46 -6.35
N THR A 263 11.45 12.18 -5.98
CA THR A 263 12.51 11.81 -6.93
C THR A 263 12.44 10.33 -7.30
N TYR A 264 11.63 9.57 -6.55
CA TYR A 264 11.49 8.15 -6.69
C TYR A 264 10.31 7.81 -7.62
N PRO A 265 10.55 7.19 -8.79
CA PRO A 265 9.45 6.78 -9.66
C PRO A 265 8.63 5.68 -8.99
N PRO A 266 7.33 5.56 -9.29
CA PRO A 266 6.52 4.45 -8.82
C PRO A 266 7.14 3.13 -9.28
N LEU A 267 7.63 2.33 -8.32
CA LEU A 267 8.20 1.01 -8.60
C LEU A 267 7.16 -0.07 -8.46
N ARG A 268 7.45 -1.21 -9.08
CA ARG A 268 6.78 -2.47 -8.76
C ARG A 268 6.83 -2.73 -7.26
N PRO A 269 5.70 -3.05 -6.60
CA PRO A 269 5.66 -3.52 -5.22
C PRO A 269 6.75 -4.55 -4.87
N ALA A 270 6.97 -5.55 -5.73
CA ALA A 270 7.98 -6.58 -5.49
C ALA A 270 9.43 -6.05 -5.54
N VAL A 271 9.71 -5.10 -6.44
CA VAL A 271 11.03 -4.45 -6.57
C VAL A 271 11.31 -3.58 -5.35
N LEU A 272 10.33 -2.77 -4.92
CA LEU A 272 10.46 -1.97 -3.71
C LEU A 272 10.62 -2.85 -2.47
N ALA A 273 9.87 -3.96 -2.37
CA ALA A 273 10.02 -4.94 -1.30
C ALA A 273 11.44 -5.53 -1.26
N CYS A 274 12.02 -5.91 -2.40
CA CYS A 274 13.40 -6.37 -2.45
C CYS A 274 14.36 -5.33 -1.87
N ALA A 275 14.24 -4.08 -2.30
CA ALA A 275 15.13 -3.00 -1.86
C ALA A 275 15.07 -2.76 -0.35
N VAL A 276 13.86 -2.63 0.22
CA VAL A 276 13.71 -2.35 1.65
C VAL A 276 14.13 -3.54 2.52
N ILE A 277 13.83 -4.78 2.11
CA ILE A 277 14.18 -5.99 2.85
C ILE A 277 15.70 -6.22 2.81
N SER A 278 16.32 -6.12 1.62
CA SER A 278 17.78 -6.22 1.47
C SER A 278 18.51 -5.17 2.30
N LEU A 279 18.01 -3.92 2.34
CA LEU A 279 18.62 -2.85 3.11
C LEU A 279 18.53 -3.08 4.63
N VAL A 280 17.43 -3.67 5.11
CA VAL A 280 17.27 -4.03 6.53
C VAL A 280 18.21 -5.16 6.94
N LEU A 281 18.33 -6.18 6.11
CA LEU A 281 19.11 -7.38 6.41
C LEU A 281 20.62 -7.17 6.19
N SER A 282 21.02 -6.25 5.31
CA SER A 282 22.44 -5.96 5.02
C SER A 282 23.12 -5.06 6.07
N LYS A 283 22.51 -4.82 7.24
CA LYS A 283 23.10 -3.98 8.31
C LYS A 283 24.38 -4.61 8.91
N SER A 284 24.67 -5.88 8.67
CA SER A 284 25.91 -6.60 9.04
C SER A 284 26.81 -6.79 7.80
N SER A 285 27.95 -6.11 7.76
CA SER A 285 28.69 -5.74 6.56
C SER A 285 29.52 -6.82 5.84
N SER A 286 29.42 -8.11 6.18
CA SER A 286 30.27 -9.16 5.56
C SER A 286 29.57 -10.03 4.51
N SER A 287 28.24 -9.96 4.36
CA SER A 287 27.48 -10.89 3.48
C SER A 287 26.38 -10.25 2.63
N SER A 288 26.45 -8.93 2.39
CA SER A 288 25.39 -8.15 1.73
C SER A 288 24.95 -8.70 0.36
N ASP A 289 25.88 -9.23 -0.45
CA ASP A 289 25.55 -9.76 -1.79
C ASP A 289 24.84 -11.12 -1.74
N VAL A 290 25.16 -11.96 -0.74
CA VAL A 290 24.46 -13.23 -0.51
C VAL A 290 23.04 -12.92 -0.03
N VAL A 291 22.91 -12.02 0.95
CA VAL A 291 21.61 -11.56 1.47
C VAL A 291 20.74 -11.01 0.33
N ARG A 292 21.30 -10.15 -0.53
CA ARG A 292 20.56 -9.57 -1.66
C ARG A 292 20.05 -10.65 -2.63
N ARG A 293 20.90 -11.62 -2.98
CA ARG A 293 20.49 -12.75 -3.84
C ARG A 293 19.37 -13.58 -3.20
N CYS A 294 19.49 -13.90 -1.91
CA CYS A 294 18.45 -14.64 -1.19
C CYS A 294 17.12 -13.86 -1.13
N VAL A 295 17.17 -12.54 -0.91
CA VAL A 295 15.97 -11.67 -0.92
C VAL A 295 15.34 -11.64 -2.31
N HIS A 296 16.14 -11.45 -3.35
CA HIS A 296 15.64 -11.42 -4.73
C HIS A 296 14.97 -12.74 -5.09
N ARG A 297 15.60 -13.88 -4.81
CA ARG A 297 14.97 -15.21 -5.00
C ARG A 297 13.69 -15.36 -4.17
N SER A 298 13.67 -14.89 -2.93
CA SER A 298 12.50 -15.03 -2.03
C SER A 298 11.31 -14.16 -2.41
N VAL A 299 11.54 -12.97 -2.99
CA VAL A 299 10.49 -11.98 -3.30
C VAL A 299 10.12 -12.00 -4.79
N LEU A 300 11.10 -12.12 -5.68
CA LEU A 300 10.91 -12.17 -7.14
C LEU A 300 10.70 -13.60 -7.65
N GLY A 301 11.06 -14.63 -6.88
CA GLY A 301 10.86 -16.02 -7.30
C GLY A 301 11.50 -16.28 -8.66
N ARG A 302 10.71 -16.73 -9.63
CA ARG A 302 11.16 -16.95 -11.02
C ARG A 302 11.57 -15.66 -11.76
N LEU A 303 11.16 -14.50 -11.27
CA LEU A 303 11.56 -13.20 -11.82
C LEU A 303 12.92 -12.73 -11.29
N ALA A 304 13.57 -13.48 -10.40
CA ALA A 304 14.89 -13.13 -9.86
C ALA A 304 16.00 -13.17 -10.93
N ASP A 305 15.79 -13.92 -12.01
CA ASP A 305 16.72 -14.01 -13.14
C ASP A 305 16.53 -12.87 -14.15
N ASP A 306 15.52 -12.01 -13.97
CA ASP A 306 15.32 -10.82 -14.78
C ASP A 306 16.33 -9.72 -14.37
N PRO A 307 17.34 -9.43 -15.21
CA PRO A 307 18.39 -8.48 -14.86
C PRO A 307 17.87 -7.05 -14.73
N GLU A 308 16.74 -6.70 -15.36
CA GLU A 308 16.17 -5.35 -15.25
C GLU A 308 15.49 -5.14 -13.90
N LEU A 309 14.74 -6.14 -13.41
CA LEU A 309 14.12 -6.09 -12.09
C LEU A 309 15.16 -6.09 -10.97
N VAL A 310 16.21 -6.91 -11.11
CA VAL A 310 17.34 -6.94 -10.18
C VAL A 310 18.07 -5.60 -10.18
N ARG A 311 18.37 -5.02 -11.34
CA ARG A 311 19.00 -3.70 -11.45
C ARG A 311 18.12 -2.60 -10.85
N ALA A 312 16.82 -2.64 -11.09
CA ALA A 312 15.86 -1.71 -10.50
C ALA A 312 15.85 -1.82 -8.97
N ALA A 313 15.87 -3.04 -8.41
CA ALA A 313 15.94 -3.28 -6.98
C ALA A 313 17.25 -2.79 -6.36
N CYS A 314 18.39 -3.02 -7.02
CA CYS A 314 19.68 -2.50 -6.58
C CYS A 314 19.73 -0.96 -6.61
N LYS A 315 19.21 -0.33 -7.68
CA LYS A 315 19.12 1.13 -7.80
C LYS A 315 18.24 1.71 -6.69
N ALA A 316 17.08 1.11 -6.49
CA ALA A 316 16.16 1.39 -5.40
C ALA A 316 16.83 1.32 -4.02
N GLU A 317 17.53 0.23 -3.74
CA GLU A 317 18.27 0.03 -2.48
C GLU A 317 19.32 1.12 -2.26
N SER A 318 20.10 1.46 -3.30
CA SER A 318 21.14 2.49 -3.21
C SER A 318 20.56 3.87 -2.91
N HIS A 319 19.44 4.23 -3.54
CA HIS A 319 18.75 5.49 -3.33
C HIS A 319 18.17 5.57 -1.91
N LEU A 320 17.52 4.52 -1.45
CA LEU A 320 16.99 4.44 -0.07
C LEU A 320 18.10 4.50 0.98
N ARG A 321 19.29 3.98 0.68
CA ARG A 321 20.46 4.11 1.55
C ARG A 321 20.88 5.57 1.70
N VAL A 322 20.88 6.35 0.61
CA VAL A 322 21.16 7.80 0.64
C VAL A 322 20.11 8.52 1.48
N LEU A 323 18.82 8.34 1.19
CA LEU A 323 17.71 8.95 1.93
C LEU A 323 17.74 8.63 3.43
N ARG A 324 18.19 7.42 3.80
CA ARG A 324 18.34 7.01 5.20
C ARG A 324 19.54 7.68 5.88
N SER A 325 20.59 7.95 5.14
CA SER A 325 21.83 8.56 5.64
C SER A 325 21.79 10.08 5.70
N GLU A 326 20.95 10.72 4.90
CA GLU A 326 20.74 12.16 4.97
C GLU A 326 20.13 12.54 6.33
N PRO A 327 20.64 13.57 7.02
CA PRO A 327 19.97 14.11 8.17
C PRO A 327 18.60 14.59 7.67
N PRO A 328 17.48 14.02 8.16
CA PRO A 328 16.19 14.39 7.66
C PRO A 328 16.01 15.88 7.88
N SER A 329 15.61 16.59 6.82
CA SER A 329 15.29 18.00 6.95
C SER A 329 14.32 18.16 8.13
N ARG A 330 14.51 19.23 8.90
CA ARG A 330 13.71 19.50 10.11
C ARG A 330 12.20 19.47 9.81
N ASP A 331 11.83 19.73 8.56
CA ASP A 331 10.47 19.71 8.03
C ASP A 331 9.97 18.30 7.68
N ALA A 332 10.80 17.43 7.08
CA ALA A 332 10.43 16.03 6.82
C ALA A 332 10.25 15.23 8.12
N ARG A 333 11.11 15.47 9.12
CA ARG A 333 10.96 14.87 10.47
C ARG A 333 9.72 15.36 11.18
N ARG A 334 9.41 16.66 11.11
CA ARG A 334 8.18 17.21 11.72
C ARG A 334 6.93 16.71 10.99
N ALA A 335 6.91 16.63 9.67
CA ALA A 335 5.74 16.16 8.92
C ALA A 335 5.34 14.72 9.26
N ILE A 336 6.30 13.84 9.55
CA ILE A 336 6.05 12.42 9.88
C ILE A 336 5.80 12.20 11.38
N ILE A 337 6.46 12.98 12.27
CA ILE A 337 6.40 12.81 13.74
C ILE A 337 5.33 13.70 14.39
N ALA A 338 5.06 14.87 13.81
CA ALA A 338 4.12 15.87 14.32
C ALA A 338 3.40 16.54 13.13
N PRO A 339 2.39 15.86 12.54
CA PRO A 339 1.70 16.38 11.36
C PRO A 339 1.15 17.78 11.67
N PRO A 340 1.34 18.78 10.78
CA PRO A 340 0.79 20.11 10.97
C PRO A 340 -0.73 20.03 11.18
N THR A 341 -1.27 20.93 12.01
CA THR A 341 -2.71 21.07 12.27
C THR A 341 -3.52 21.49 11.04
N SER A 342 -2.84 21.89 9.97
CA SER A 342 -3.42 22.11 8.66
C SER A 342 -3.58 20.77 7.94
N HIS A 343 -4.82 20.30 7.86
CA HIS A 343 -5.18 19.09 7.11
C HIS A 343 -5.47 19.36 5.62
N LEU A 344 -5.19 20.56 5.13
CA LEU A 344 -5.20 20.88 3.71
C LEU A 344 -3.92 20.38 3.06
N ILE A 345 -4.01 19.92 1.81
CA ILE A 345 -2.81 19.65 1.02
C ILE A 345 -2.15 21.01 0.74
N PRO A 346 -0.89 21.23 1.17
CA PRO A 346 -0.20 22.51 1.01
C PRO A 346 0.30 22.68 -0.42
N LEU A 347 -0.62 22.68 -1.39
CA LEU A 347 -0.33 23.04 -2.78
C LEU A 347 -0.08 24.56 -2.79
N GLU A 348 1.12 24.99 -3.16
CA GLU A 348 1.45 26.42 -3.25
C GLU A 348 0.60 27.07 -4.36
N ASP A 349 0.33 28.35 -4.18
CA ASP A 349 -0.24 29.20 -5.22
C ASP A 349 0.93 29.63 -6.11
N ASP A 350 0.90 29.25 -7.39
CA ASP A 350 1.76 29.87 -8.41
C ASP A 350 1.31 31.31 -8.66
#